data_AF-A0AAD9MAL6-F1
#
_entry.id   AF-A0AAD9MAL6-F1
#
_cell.length_a   1.000
_cell.length_b   1.000
_cell.length_c   1.000
_cell.angle_alpha   90.00
_cell.angle_beta   90.00
_cell.angle_gamma   90.00
#
_symmetry.space_group_name_H-M   'P 1'
#
loop_
_entity.id
_entity.type
_entity.pdbx_description
1 polymer ?
#
loop_
_entity_poly.entity_id
_entity_poly.type
_entity_poly.pdbx_seq_one_letter_code
_entity_poly.pdbx_strand_id
1 'polypeptide(L)'
;MGLKKKYLIAYNAASAAAWGVLLYQVAAVANSEGPAAVGLKLDEYTRTTQSFAVMEIVHSLLGVVPAPLFTTAMQVASRLILVWGIAKPFPELNASPCYTSMLVAWSLSEVVRYGYFVLKLTGAVPFALHWLRYSAFLVLYPVGISSECAMMILAFRGPAERLAPWYPWALAGVLASYVPGSCILYTHMLKQRNKYLGATTPGKSAGQTR
;
A
#
# COMPACT_ATOMS: atom_id res chain seq x y z
N MET A 1 -4.22 7.36 -29.00
CA MET A 1 -3.87 7.26 -27.55
C MET A 1 -2.45 7.78 -27.35
N GLY A 2 -2.24 8.84 -26.57
CA GLY A 2 -0.92 9.47 -26.40
C GLY A 2 0.12 8.60 -25.69
N LEU A 3 1.41 8.85 -25.95
CA LEU A 3 2.54 8.05 -25.42
C LEU A 3 2.54 7.97 -23.89
N LYS A 4 2.34 9.11 -23.21
CA LYS A 4 2.19 9.20 -21.75
C LYS A 4 1.13 8.24 -21.21
N LYS A 5 -0.03 8.18 -21.87
CA LYS A 5 -1.14 7.33 -21.48
C LYS A 5 -0.80 5.85 -21.64
N LYS A 6 -0.13 5.47 -22.74
CA LYS A 6 0.30 4.08 -22.99
C LYS A 6 1.33 3.63 -21.95
N TYR A 7 2.31 4.48 -21.66
CA TYR A 7 3.31 4.24 -20.63
C TYR A 7 2.67 4.00 -19.25
N LEU A 8 1.75 4.88 -18.83
CA LEU A 8 1.08 4.74 -17.54
C LEU A 8 0.23 3.46 -17.48
N ILE A 9 -0.43 3.06 -18.57
CA ILE A 9 -1.14 1.78 -18.59
C ILE A 9 -0.16 0.62 -18.41
N ALA A 10 0.95 0.59 -19.14
CA ALA A 10 1.94 -0.47 -19.03
C ALA A 10 2.54 -0.55 -17.61
N TYR A 11 2.93 0.59 -17.04
CA TYR A 11 3.45 0.66 -15.67
C TYR A 11 2.44 0.13 -14.64
N ASN A 12 1.21 0.66 -14.65
CA ASN A 12 0.18 0.23 -13.69
C ASN A 12 -0.19 -1.26 -13.89
N ALA A 13 -0.23 -1.75 -15.14
CA ALA A 13 -0.51 -3.17 -15.41
C ALA A 13 0.61 -4.08 -14.89
N ALA A 14 1.88 -3.70 -15.13
CA ALA A 14 3.04 -4.42 -14.60
C ALA A 14 3.04 -4.43 -13.06
N SER A 15 2.78 -3.29 -12.42
CA SER A 15 2.68 -3.22 -10.96
C SER A 15 1.50 -4.05 -10.41
N ALA A 16 0.34 -4.01 -11.06
CA ALA A 16 -0.81 -4.84 -10.69
C ALA A 16 -0.47 -6.34 -10.79
N ALA A 17 0.23 -6.75 -11.85
CA ALA A 17 0.67 -8.13 -12.04
C ALA A 17 1.69 -8.53 -10.97
N ALA A 18 2.69 -7.69 -10.69
CA ALA A 18 3.72 -7.98 -9.69
C ALA A 18 3.11 -8.19 -8.29
N TRP A 19 2.21 -7.30 -7.86
CA TRP A 19 1.49 -7.44 -6.60
C TRP A 19 0.47 -8.58 -6.61
N GLY A 20 -0.14 -8.88 -7.75
CA GLY A 20 -1.05 -10.02 -7.91
C GLY A 20 -0.34 -11.37 -7.78
N VAL A 21 0.84 -11.50 -8.36
CA VAL A 21 1.72 -12.67 -8.19
C VAL A 21 2.13 -12.80 -6.73
N LEU A 22 2.51 -11.71 -6.05
CA LEU A 22 2.82 -11.75 -4.62
C LEU A 22 1.61 -12.22 -3.80
N LEU A 23 0.42 -11.67 -4.05
CA LEU A 23 -0.81 -12.07 -3.34
C LEU A 23 -1.10 -13.56 -3.51
N TYR A 24 -0.98 -14.08 -4.74
CA TYR A 24 -1.15 -15.50 -5.02
C TYR A 24 -0.12 -16.35 -4.26
N GLN A 25 1.15 -15.97 -4.30
CA GLN A 25 2.21 -16.71 -3.60
C GLN A 25 2.05 -16.65 -2.08
N VAL A 26 1.62 -15.52 -1.53
CA VAL A 26 1.30 -15.38 -0.10
C VAL A 26 0.22 -16.38 0.29
N ALA A 27 -0.88 -16.46 -0.48
CA ALA A 27 -1.95 -17.41 -0.22
C ALA A 27 -1.49 -18.87 -0.35
N ALA A 28 -0.72 -19.18 -1.41
CA ALA A 28 -0.21 -20.52 -1.67
C ALA A 28 0.71 -21.00 -0.53
N VAL A 29 1.73 -20.20 -0.18
CA VAL A 29 2.70 -20.54 0.87
C VAL A 29 2.03 -20.58 2.25
N ALA A 30 1.13 -19.63 2.55
CA ALA A 30 0.40 -19.65 3.82
C ALA A 30 -0.44 -20.92 3.98
N ASN A 31 -1.03 -21.43 2.90
CA ASN A 31 -1.85 -22.64 2.92
C ASN A 31 -1.02 -23.93 2.94
N SER A 32 0.13 -23.97 2.26
CA SER A 32 0.95 -25.18 2.17
C SER A 32 1.92 -25.35 3.33
N GLU A 33 2.51 -24.26 3.83
CA GLU A 33 3.63 -24.27 4.79
C GLU A 33 3.38 -23.41 6.03
N GLY A 34 2.23 -22.74 6.07
CA GLY A 34 1.81 -21.90 7.18
C GLY A 34 2.23 -20.43 7.04
N PRO A 35 1.60 -19.53 7.81
CA PRO A 35 1.84 -18.08 7.70
C PRO A 35 3.28 -17.64 7.97
N ALA A 36 4.03 -18.35 8.83
CA ALA A 36 5.40 -17.99 9.16
C ALA A 36 6.38 -18.22 7.99
N ALA A 37 6.09 -19.15 7.09
CA ALA A 37 6.94 -19.44 5.92
C ALA A 37 6.85 -18.35 4.85
N VAL A 38 5.75 -17.58 4.83
CA VAL A 38 5.48 -16.57 3.79
C VAL A 38 6.58 -15.53 3.72
N GLY A 39 6.89 -14.87 4.83
CA GLY A 39 7.91 -13.82 4.84
C GLY A 39 9.30 -14.35 4.52
N LEU A 40 9.63 -15.54 5.03
CA LEU A 40 10.92 -16.17 4.80
C LEU A 40 11.18 -16.46 3.31
N LYS A 41 10.13 -16.78 2.54
CA LYS A 41 10.25 -17.09 1.11
C LYS A 41 10.04 -15.88 0.20
N LEU A 42 9.15 -14.96 0.58
CA LEU A 42 8.65 -13.93 -0.32
C LEU A 42 9.23 -12.53 -0.03
N ASP A 43 10.10 -12.39 0.98
CA ASP A 43 10.72 -11.10 1.33
C ASP A 43 11.47 -10.48 0.14
N GLU A 44 12.30 -11.25 -0.56
CA GLU A 44 13.09 -10.73 -1.68
C GLU A 44 12.20 -10.23 -2.83
N TYR A 45 11.17 -11.01 -3.17
CA TYR A 45 10.18 -10.62 -4.18
C TYR A 45 9.42 -9.36 -3.76
N THR A 46 8.99 -9.31 -2.49
CA THR A 46 8.29 -8.16 -1.91
C THR A 46 9.14 -6.91 -1.97
N ARG A 47 10.39 -7.00 -1.53
CA ARG A 47 11.35 -5.89 -1.52
C ARG A 47 11.61 -5.35 -2.92
N THR A 48 11.78 -6.25 -3.90
CA THR A 48 11.95 -5.88 -5.30
C THR A 48 10.71 -5.17 -5.84
N THR A 49 9.53 -5.75 -5.62
CA THR A 49 8.24 -5.17 -6.03
C THR A 49 8.01 -3.79 -5.41
N GLN A 50 8.26 -3.65 -4.11
CA GLN A 50 8.11 -2.39 -3.38
C GLN A 50 9.10 -1.32 -3.86
N SER A 51 10.30 -1.72 -4.30
CA SER A 51 11.30 -0.77 -4.80
C SER A 51 10.86 -0.09 -6.11
N PHE A 52 10.05 -0.76 -6.93
CA PHE A 52 9.47 -0.14 -8.13
C PHE A 52 8.50 1.01 -7.82
N ALA A 53 7.99 1.12 -6.58
CA ALA A 53 7.16 2.24 -6.17
C ALA A 53 7.95 3.56 -6.10
N VAL A 54 9.29 3.53 -6.10
CA VAL A 54 10.12 4.74 -6.25
C VAL A 54 9.81 5.47 -7.56
N MET A 55 9.40 4.74 -8.61
CA MET A 55 8.97 5.36 -9.86
C MET A 55 7.74 6.26 -9.68
N GLU A 56 6.89 6.02 -8.68
CA GLU A 56 5.76 6.91 -8.39
C GLU A 56 6.23 8.29 -7.91
N ILE A 57 7.31 8.32 -7.12
CA ILE A 57 7.96 9.58 -6.70
C ILE A 57 8.48 10.30 -7.94
N VAL A 58 9.15 9.58 -8.84
CA VAL A 58 9.67 10.13 -10.11
C VAL A 58 8.54 10.67 -10.98
N HIS A 59 7.41 9.96 -11.09
CA HIS A 59 6.25 10.41 -11.86
C HIS A 59 5.62 11.67 -11.27
N SER A 60 5.52 11.76 -9.94
CA SER A 60 5.07 12.97 -9.25
C SER A 60 6.04 14.15 -9.46
N LEU A 61 7.35 13.91 -9.32
CA LEU A 61 8.40 14.92 -9.47
C LEU A 61 8.41 15.52 -10.88
N LEU A 62 8.29 14.66 -11.90
CA LEU A 62 8.30 15.06 -13.31
C LEU A 62 6.92 15.54 -13.81
N GLY A 63 5.89 15.61 -12.96
CA GLY A 63 4.54 16.02 -13.36
C GLY A 63 3.85 15.06 -14.34
N VAL A 64 4.34 13.81 -14.43
CA VAL A 64 3.71 12.76 -15.24
C VAL A 64 2.32 12.44 -14.67
N VAL A 65 2.16 12.50 -13.34
CA VAL A 65 0.85 12.34 -12.68
C VAL A 65 0.54 13.54 -11.78
N PRO A 66 -0.72 13.96 -11.66
CA PRO A 66 -1.12 15.07 -10.80
C PRO A 66 -1.23 14.61 -9.33
N ALA A 67 -0.14 14.06 -8.77
CA ALA A 67 -0.08 13.59 -7.39
C ALA A 67 0.93 14.43 -6.59
N PRO A 68 0.59 14.89 -5.37
CA PRO A 68 1.50 15.74 -4.60
C PRO A 68 2.78 15.00 -4.21
N LEU A 69 3.93 15.53 -4.62
CA LEU A 69 5.24 14.89 -4.47
C LEU A 69 5.53 14.46 -3.03
N PHE A 70 5.37 15.37 -2.07
CA PHE A 70 5.69 15.10 -0.67
C PHE A 70 4.87 13.94 -0.10
N THR A 71 3.57 13.90 -0.39
CA THR A 71 2.70 12.81 0.08
C THR A 71 3.04 11.48 -0.57
N THR A 72 3.36 11.47 -1.87
CA THR A 72 3.79 10.26 -2.59
C THR A 72 5.12 9.75 -2.02
N ALA A 73 6.08 10.65 -1.81
CA ALA A 73 7.39 10.32 -1.25
C ALA A 73 7.27 9.72 0.16
N MET A 74 6.48 10.33 1.03
CA MET A 74 6.23 9.79 2.38
C MET A 74 5.62 8.39 2.34
N GLN A 75 4.59 8.17 1.52
CA GLN A 75 3.93 6.86 1.41
C GLN A 75 4.86 5.76 0.89
N VAL A 76 5.72 6.09 -0.08
CA VAL A 76 6.69 5.14 -0.61
C VAL A 76 7.82 4.90 0.38
N ALA A 77 8.36 5.95 1.01
CA ALA A 77 9.43 5.86 1.99
C ALA A 77 9.01 5.04 3.23
N SER A 78 7.77 5.22 3.70
CA SER A 78 7.25 4.50 4.86
C SER A 78 7.30 2.98 4.67
N ARG A 79 6.89 2.50 3.50
CA ARG A 79 6.94 1.08 3.12
C ARG A 79 8.36 0.60 2.83
N LEU A 80 9.21 1.45 2.24
CA LEU A 80 10.62 1.13 2.00
C LEU A 80 11.39 0.91 3.31
N ILE A 81 11.11 1.69 4.36
CA ILE A 81 11.70 1.49 5.69
C ILE A 81 11.40 0.08 6.20
N LEU A 82 10.21 -0.47 5.97
CA LEU A 82 9.91 -1.82 6.41
C LEU A 82 10.66 -2.89 5.63
N VAL A 83 10.66 -2.84 4.30
CA VAL A 83 11.30 -3.91 3.51
C VAL A 83 12.83 -3.82 3.51
N TRP A 84 13.40 -2.61 3.52
CA TRP A 84 14.85 -2.39 3.48
C TRP A 84 15.47 -2.13 4.84
N GLY A 85 14.77 -1.45 5.74
CA GLY A 85 15.26 -1.12 7.08
C GLY A 85 14.94 -2.16 8.14
N ILE A 86 13.90 -2.99 7.95
CA ILE A 86 13.48 -3.97 8.96
C ILE A 86 13.59 -5.40 8.46
N ALA A 87 12.86 -5.74 7.40
CA ALA A 87 12.75 -7.12 6.92
C ALA A 87 14.07 -7.67 6.37
N LYS A 88 14.83 -6.85 5.63
CA LYS A 88 16.14 -7.24 5.11
C LYS A 88 17.22 -7.38 6.20
N PRO A 89 17.41 -6.42 7.12
CA PRO A 89 18.48 -6.51 8.11
C PRO A 89 18.19 -7.51 9.23
N PHE A 90 16.91 -7.79 9.47
CA PHE A 90 16.44 -8.69 10.53
C PHE A 90 15.56 -9.80 9.94
N PRO A 91 16.14 -10.72 9.15
CA PRO A 91 15.39 -11.76 8.46
C PRO A 91 14.62 -12.68 9.42
N GLU A 92 15.05 -12.79 10.68
CA GLU A 92 14.31 -13.52 11.71
C GLU A 92 12.91 -12.95 11.98
N LEU A 93 12.69 -11.66 11.74
CA LEU A 93 11.39 -11.02 11.93
C LEU A 93 10.42 -11.34 10.79
N ASN A 94 10.90 -11.81 9.64
CA ASN A 94 10.06 -12.14 8.49
C ASN A 94 9.20 -13.39 8.75
N ALA A 95 9.57 -14.22 9.73
CA ALA A 95 8.73 -15.33 10.20
C ALA A 95 7.51 -14.86 11.02
N SER A 96 7.45 -13.57 11.39
CA SER A 96 6.35 -13.03 12.18
C SER A 96 5.03 -13.08 11.41
N PRO A 97 3.92 -13.53 12.04
CA PRO A 97 2.58 -13.42 11.46
C PRO A 97 2.22 -11.98 11.06
N CYS A 98 2.79 -10.97 11.73
CA CYS A 98 2.59 -9.56 11.39
C CYS A 98 3.18 -9.22 10.01
N TYR A 99 4.30 -9.83 9.62
CA TYR A 99 4.86 -9.60 8.29
C TYR A 99 3.92 -10.19 7.23
N THR A 100 3.39 -11.39 7.46
CA THR A 100 2.43 -12.03 6.56
C THR A 100 1.13 -11.25 6.43
N SER A 101 0.54 -10.77 7.54
CA SER A 101 -0.66 -9.93 7.49
C SER A 101 -0.40 -8.60 6.77
N MET A 102 0.78 -8.02 6.93
CA MET A 102 1.21 -6.85 6.16
C MET A 102 1.26 -7.15 4.66
N LEU A 103 1.88 -8.26 4.23
CA LEU A 103 1.96 -8.63 2.82
C LEU A 103 0.58 -8.86 2.20
N VAL A 104 -0.35 -9.47 2.93
CA VAL A 104 -1.75 -9.62 2.48
C VAL A 104 -2.41 -8.25 2.29
N ALA A 105 -2.35 -7.38 3.29
CA ALA A 105 -2.97 -6.06 3.22
C ALA A 105 -2.39 -5.20 2.09
N TRP A 106 -1.06 -5.20 1.97
CA TRP A 106 -0.32 -4.49 0.93
C TRP A 106 -0.67 -5.00 -0.46
N SER A 107 -0.55 -6.31 -0.70
CA SER A 107 -0.79 -6.86 -2.03
C SER A 107 -2.25 -6.69 -2.48
N LEU A 108 -3.24 -6.90 -1.59
CA LEU A 108 -4.65 -6.63 -1.91
C LEU A 108 -4.89 -5.16 -2.27
N SER A 109 -4.39 -4.24 -1.44
CA SER A 109 -4.59 -2.80 -1.67
C SER A 109 -3.94 -2.33 -2.98
N GLU A 110 -2.75 -2.84 -3.30
CA GLU A 110 -2.00 -2.47 -4.50
C GLU A 110 -2.60 -3.05 -5.77
N VAL A 111 -3.05 -4.31 -5.76
CA VAL A 111 -3.77 -4.92 -6.89
C VAL A 111 -5.02 -4.10 -7.23
N VAL A 112 -5.80 -3.71 -6.21
CA VAL A 112 -6.98 -2.87 -6.41
C VAL A 112 -6.61 -1.49 -6.95
N ARG A 113 -5.57 -0.85 -6.39
CA ARG A 113 -5.14 0.50 -6.77
C ARG A 113 -4.65 0.55 -8.22
N TYR A 114 -3.71 -0.31 -8.56
CA TYR A 114 -3.12 -0.34 -9.89
C TYR A 114 -4.11 -0.83 -10.95
N GLY A 115 -4.91 -1.86 -10.64
CA GLY A 115 -5.99 -2.32 -11.51
C GLY A 115 -7.01 -1.20 -11.79
N TYR A 116 -7.39 -0.44 -10.76
CA TYR A 116 -8.25 0.73 -10.92
C TYR A 116 -7.64 1.79 -11.84
N PHE A 117 -6.34 2.08 -11.72
CA PHE A 117 -5.65 3.04 -12.58
C PHE A 117 -5.58 2.60 -14.04
N VAL A 118 -5.34 1.32 -14.31
CA VAL A 118 -5.38 0.76 -15.67
C VAL A 118 -6.75 1.00 -16.29
N LEU A 119 -7.83 0.56 -15.61
CA LEU A 119 -9.18 0.66 -16.13
C LEU A 119 -9.68 2.12 -16.24
N LYS A 120 -9.26 2.98 -15.32
CA LYS A 120 -9.56 4.41 -15.40
C LYS A 120 -8.90 5.05 -16.62
N LEU A 121 -7.68 4.63 -16.98
CA LEU A 121 -7.01 5.10 -18.19
C LEU A 121 -7.65 4.51 -19.46
N THR A 122 -8.10 3.26 -19.47
CA THR A 122 -8.78 2.69 -20.66
C THR A 122 -10.19 3.24 -20.88
N GLY A 123 -10.82 3.81 -19.85
CA GLY A 123 -12.04 4.62 -19.97
C GLY A 123 -13.30 3.96 -19.41
N ALA A 124 -13.22 2.75 -18.86
CA ALA A 124 -14.34 2.08 -18.22
C ALA A 124 -13.87 1.35 -16.95
N VAL A 125 -14.39 1.76 -15.80
CA VAL A 125 -14.14 1.09 -14.52
C VAL A 125 -15.44 0.42 -14.05
N PRO A 126 -15.46 -0.90 -13.84
CA PRO A 126 -16.61 -1.59 -13.26
C PRO A 126 -16.97 -1.02 -11.89
N PHE A 127 -18.28 -0.91 -11.60
CA PHE A 127 -18.76 -0.38 -10.32
C PHE A 127 -18.15 -1.10 -9.11
N ALA A 128 -18.05 -2.43 -9.17
CA ALA A 128 -17.46 -3.24 -8.11
C ALA A 128 -16.01 -2.81 -7.79
N LEU A 129 -15.17 -2.59 -8.81
CA LEU A 129 -13.79 -2.17 -8.61
C LEU A 129 -13.71 -0.72 -8.12
N HIS A 130 -14.60 0.15 -8.60
CA HIS A 130 -14.70 1.53 -8.11
C HIS A 130 -15.09 1.56 -6.63
N TRP A 131 -16.10 0.78 -6.23
CA TRP A 131 -16.52 0.64 -4.84
C TRP A 131 -15.40 0.09 -3.97
N LEU A 132 -14.71 -0.95 -4.44
CA LEU A 132 -13.60 -1.59 -3.74
C LEU A 132 -12.45 -0.60 -3.52
N ARG A 133 -12.09 0.19 -4.54
CA ARG A 133 -11.03 1.22 -4.45
C ARG A 133 -11.27 2.23 -3.32
N TYR A 134 -12.53 2.54 -3.02
CA TYR A 134 -12.91 3.50 -1.99
C TYR A 134 -13.47 2.88 -0.70
N SER A 135 -13.52 1.55 -0.59
CA SER A 135 -14.04 0.86 0.61
C SER A 135 -13.08 -0.16 1.20
N ALA A 136 -12.15 -0.73 0.41
CA ALA A 136 -11.21 -1.74 0.87
C ALA A 136 -10.34 -1.24 2.03
N PHE A 137 -10.03 0.06 2.08
CA PHE A 137 -9.24 0.65 3.16
C PHE A 137 -9.89 0.48 4.54
N LEU A 138 -11.21 0.32 4.64
CA LEU A 138 -11.90 0.15 5.93
C LEU A 138 -11.35 -1.04 6.72
N VAL A 139 -10.93 -2.10 6.02
CA VAL A 139 -10.34 -3.30 6.63
C VAL A 139 -8.84 -3.35 6.40
N LEU A 140 -8.40 -3.14 5.16
CA LEU A 140 -6.99 -3.31 4.80
C LEU A 140 -6.08 -2.30 5.48
N TYR A 141 -6.57 -1.09 5.75
CA TYR A 141 -5.74 -0.04 6.34
C TYR A 141 -5.45 -0.28 7.83
N PRO A 142 -6.44 -0.57 8.69
CA PRO A 142 -6.15 -1.00 10.07
C PRO A 142 -5.22 -2.21 10.14
N VAL A 143 -5.44 -3.22 9.29
CA VAL A 143 -4.59 -4.42 9.24
C VAL A 143 -3.17 -4.06 8.81
N GLY A 144 -3.02 -3.25 7.75
CA GLY A 144 -1.73 -2.78 7.27
C GLY A 144 -0.97 -2.02 8.35
N ILE A 145 -1.51 -0.89 8.82
CA ILE A 145 -0.84 -0.03 9.80
C ILE A 145 -0.51 -0.76 11.10
N SER A 146 -1.42 -1.58 11.64
CA SER A 146 -1.13 -2.34 12.86
C SER A 146 0.01 -3.34 12.66
N SER A 147 0.06 -4.00 11.50
CA SER A 147 1.15 -4.92 11.14
C SER A 147 2.48 -4.20 10.95
N GLU A 148 2.46 -3.04 10.28
CA GLU A 148 3.64 -2.19 10.09
C GLU A 148 4.23 -1.71 11.42
N CYS A 149 3.37 -1.19 12.31
CA CYS A 149 3.77 -0.79 13.66
C CYS A 149 4.31 -1.97 14.45
N ALA A 150 3.69 -3.15 14.37
CA ALA A 150 4.17 -4.35 15.05
C ALA A 150 5.58 -4.75 14.58
N MET A 151 5.84 -4.72 13.27
CA MET A 151 7.17 -5.00 12.73
C MET A 151 8.22 -3.99 13.24
N MET A 152 7.87 -2.70 13.31
CA MET A 152 8.75 -1.68 13.89
C MET A 152 9.02 -1.91 15.37
N ILE A 153 8.00 -2.29 16.15
CA ILE A 153 8.14 -2.58 17.59
C ILE A 153 9.01 -3.83 17.82
N LEU A 154 8.82 -4.88 17.02
CA LEU A 154 9.63 -6.10 17.10
C LEU A 154 11.10 -5.82 16.78
N ALA A 155 11.38 -5.00 15.76
CA ALA A 155 12.73 -4.55 15.45
C ALA A 155 13.31 -3.73 16.60
N PHE A 156 12.58 -2.71 17.07
CA PHE A 156 12.97 -1.83 18.16
C PHE A 156 13.31 -2.57 19.46
N ARG A 157 12.46 -3.51 19.89
CA ARG A 157 12.66 -4.29 21.13
C ARG A 157 13.64 -5.46 20.98
N GLY A 158 13.98 -5.81 19.74
CA GLY A 158 14.77 -6.98 19.43
C GLY A 158 16.11 -6.59 18.80
N PRO A 159 16.33 -6.91 17.52
CA PRO A 159 17.66 -6.87 16.93
C PRO A 159 18.16 -5.48 16.51
N ALA A 160 17.37 -4.40 16.65
CA ALA A 160 17.72 -3.08 16.13
C ALA A 160 19.08 -2.54 16.62
N GLU A 161 19.43 -2.78 17.89
CA GLU A 161 20.71 -2.35 18.45
C GLU A 161 21.92 -3.03 17.80
N ARG A 162 21.73 -4.20 17.17
CA ARG A 162 22.81 -4.94 16.47
C ARG A 162 23.30 -4.19 15.23
N LEU A 163 22.47 -3.34 14.61
CA LEU A 163 22.89 -2.52 13.47
C LEU A 163 23.65 -1.28 13.91
N ALA A 164 23.07 -0.52 14.83
CA ALA A 164 23.70 0.66 15.41
C ALA A 164 22.97 1.09 16.70
N PRO A 165 23.67 1.70 17.68
CA PRO A 165 23.05 2.18 18.91
C PRO A 165 21.94 3.23 18.71
N TRP A 166 22.01 4.01 17.62
CA TRP A 166 21.00 5.03 17.29
C TRP A 166 19.79 4.45 16.53
N TYR A 167 19.89 3.23 15.99
CA TYR A 167 18.89 2.65 15.10
C TYR A 167 17.52 2.46 15.77
N PRO A 168 17.42 1.94 17.01
CA PRO A 168 16.14 1.87 17.71
C PRO A 168 15.47 3.23 17.88
N TRP A 169 16.23 4.28 18.18
CA TRP A 169 15.69 5.64 18.34
C TRP A 169 15.16 6.20 17.02
N ALA A 170 15.81 5.90 15.90
CA ALA A 170 15.28 6.24 14.58
C ALA A 170 13.95 5.53 14.30
N LEU A 171 13.84 4.23 14.61
CA LEU A 171 12.58 3.48 14.49
C LEU A 171 11.49 4.04 15.39
N ALA A 172 11.83 4.42 16.63
CA ALA A 172 10.90 5.06 17.56
C ALA A 172 10.38 6.41 17.01
N GLY A 173 11.25 7.22 16.40
CA GLY A 173 10.86 8.46 15.73
C GLY A 173 9.89 8.23 14.57
N VAL A 174 10.15 7.22 13.73
CA VAL A 174 9.24 6.83 12.64
C VAL A 174 7.89 6.36 13.21
N LEU A 175 7.90 5.49 14.21
CA LEU A 175 6.69 4.97 14.87
C LEU A 175 5.85 6.10 15.50
N ALA A 176 6.50 7.09 16.12
CA ALA A 176 5.83 8.26 16.69
C ALA A 176 5.12 9.10 15.61
N SER A 177 5.69 9.21 14.42
CA SER A 177 5.05 9.90 13.28
C SER A 177 3.90 9.10 12.64
N TYR A 178 3.97 7.77 12.72
CA TYR A 178 3.02 6.84 12.12
C TYR A 178 1.63 6.94 12.75
N VAL A 179 1.55 7.06 14.07
CA VAL A 179 0.27 7.13 14.80
C VAL A 179 -0.59 8.34 14.36
N PRO A 180 -0.12 9.61 14.47
CA PRO A 180 -0.92 10.76 14.04
C PRO A 180 -1.13 10.78 12.52
N GLY A 181 -0.10 10.44 11.74
CA GLY A 181 -0.19 10.37 10.29
C GLY A 181 -1.26 9.38 9.83
N SER A 182 -1.37 8.23 10.51
CA SER A 182 -2.32 7.20 10.13
C SER A 182 -3.78 7.61 10.37
N CYS A 183 -4.07 8.29 11.49
CA CYS A 183 -5.40 8.82 11.80
C CYS A 183 -5.85 9.90 10.80
N ILE A 184 -4.94 10.81 10.45
CA ILE A 184 -5.20 11.88 9.49
C ILE A 184 -5.54 11.25 8.12
N LEU A 185 -4.68 10.34 7.63
CA LEU A 185 -4.88 9.69 6.34
C LEU A 185 -6.17 8.87 6.30
N TYR A 186 -6.50 8.15 7.37
CA TYR A 186 -7.77 7.40 7.47
C TYR A 186 -8.98 8.33 7.35
N THR A 187 -8.97 9.45 8.06
CA THR A 187 -10.04 10.46 8.00
C THR A 187 -10.15 11.06 6.59
N HIS A 188 -9.03 11.30 5.91
CA HIS A 188 -9.04 11.73 4.51
C HIS A 188 -9.67 10.68 3.58
N MET A 189 -9.38 9.40 3.77
CA MET A 189 -9.98 8.33 2.96
C MET A 189 -11.48 8.19 3.20
N LEU A 190 -11.98 8.39 4.43
CA LEU A 190 -13.42 8.45 4.71
C LEU A 190 -14.09 9.62 3.96
N LYS A 191 -13.47 10.80 3.96
CA LYS A 191 -13.96 11.95 3.18
C LYS A 191 -13.97 11.64 1.68
N GLN A 192 -12.93 11.00 1.15
CA GLN A 192 -12.87 10.57 -0.25
C GLN A 192 -13.98 9.57 -0.58
N ARG A 193 -14.19 8.56 0.28
CA ARG A 193 -15.27 7.58 0.11
C ARG A 193 -16.62 8.26 0.01
N ASN A 194 -16.95 9.15 0.94
CA ASN A 194 -18.22 9.87 0.92
C ASN A 194 -18.37 10.75 -0.33
N LYS A 195 -17.28 11.37 -0.78
CA LYS A 195 -17.27 12.17 -2.01
C LYS A 195 -17.53 11.35 -3.27
N TYR A 196 -16.86 10.20 -3.42
CA TYR A 196 -16.91 9.41 -4.66
C TYR A 196 -18.04 8.37 -4.68
N LEU A 197 -18.45 7.83 -3.54
CA LEU A 197 -19.53 6.84 -3.44
C LEU A 197 -20.86 7.43 -2.93
N GLY A 198 -20.82 8.51 -2.14
CA GLY A 198 -22.01 9.14 -1.57
C GLY A 198 -22.79 10.03 -2.54
N ALA A 199 -22.23 10.33 -3.71
CA ALA A 199 -22.92 11.08 -4.76
C ALA A 199 -23.97 10.23 -5.54
N THR A 200 -24.14 8.97 -5.17
CA THR A 200 -25.05 8.01 -5.83
C THR A 200 -26.37 7.81 -5.08
N THR A 201 -26.99 8.89 -4.59
CA THR A 201 -28.43 8.87 -4.27
C THR A 201 -29.18 9.48 -5.46
N PRO A 202 -29.75 8.67 -6.37
CA PRO A 202 -30.67 9.18 -7.40
C PRO A 202 -31.99 9.50 -6.72
N GLY A 203 -32.24 10.77 -6.44
CA GLY A 203 -33.49 11.17 -5.78
C GLY A 203 -33.63 12.64 -5.48
N LYS A 204 -33.31 13.54 -6.44
CA LYS A 204 -33.90 14.89 -6.54
C LYS A 204 -33.88 15.35 -8.00
N SER A 205 -34.83 14.87 -8.80
CA SER A 205 -35.31 15.61 -9.98
C SER A 205 -36.76 16.02 -9.75
N ALA A 206 -37.12 17.18 -10.31
CA ALA A 206 -38.45 17.78 -10.40
C ALA A 206 -38.89 18.64 -9.19
N GLY A 207 -38.60 19.93 -9.33
CA GLY A 207 -39.22 21.03 -8.60
C GLY A 207 -38.94 22.34 -9.33
N GLN A 208 -39.13 22.36 -10.66
CA GLN A 208 -39.22 23.61 -11.41
C GLN A 208 -40.47 24.35 -10.93
N THR A 209 -40.21 25.48 -10.29
CA THR A 209 -41.17 26.53 -9.96
C THR A 209 -41.93 26.94 -11.22
N ARG A 210 -43.26 26.91 -11.12
CA ARG A 210 -44.14 27.78 -11.91
C ARG A 210 -44.04 29.21 -11.40
#